data_AF-A0A7C4X1V7-F1
#
_entry.id   AF-A0A7C4X1V7-F1
#
_cell.length_a   1.000
_cell.length_b   1.000
_cell.length_c   1.000
_cell.angle_alpha   90.00
_cell.angle_beta   90.00
_cell.angle_gamma   90.00
#
_symmetry.space_group_name_H-M   'P 1'
#
loop_
_entity.id
_entity.type
_entity.pdbx_description
1 polymer ?
#
loop_
_entity_poly.entity_id
_entity_poly.type
_entity_poly.pdbx_seq_one_letter_code
_entity_poly.pdbx_strand_id
1 'polypeptide(L)'
;MSTQSFIWVRRAGTLALLFAVLAFVWTSGTIRAADAPSSEQEAKQQKADSSLKVVEEWIKRGMYTKAQGDLAELEQAYGSFLTDTQKQKAKELAQQIQTALAEREKIVEIRKQIDQYIAEGNYTEAKKLLLQIQASPYVNDVEKSIITADLNKVNASLSQQTPASNSAQQPAAAAVDVVEAEVKAEQPAAAEAGEAKVQEVAPILAEAVTTPVTVEVVEAPAQQPLAVQNETAATVVTAQAAPAQAVTPAQQNSYLQEVIRKQEVQRSYTRAVVADALNKADQAKAKQDFSAARTALRNAFSTLEHNRLLLGDEYGELKKKLTEKEEVVAADEKTYNEQQAKIKQEQADQITTKIRQDLDIQRAKAVSDYMERALAFEAEERYEEALGQLEQLLAVDPHNREALIKKKTLENTIRWVEQLRIKHEAEKEEMQLILETSGKSTPFSKEINYPRNWKEISKRREQLLQEQMSPADVAANKLLDQLVNLSALTPETTFEEAINILRDSVQPQLSIAVMWKDITENAFIEKTTPITLSGEGLVSVPLRVGLERVLQAVSAGGMAELGYVVQYGIVTIATVDYLPKPFINVVYDVAELLSPPADYDEYNGGIQGVGQSNN
;
A
#
# COMPACT_ATOMS: atom_id res chain seq x y z
N MET A 1 16.14 4.16 62.77
CA MET A 1 17.01 2.96 62.85
C MET A 1 16.19 1.81 62.27
N SER A 2 16.61 1.20 61.16
CA SER A 2 17.48 0.01 61.09
C SER A 2 16.65 -1.30 61.25
N THR A 3 16.73 -2.32 60.39
CA THR A 3 17.69 -2.59 59.29
C THR A 3 17.17 -3.62 58.27
N GLN A 4 17.81 -3.65 57.08
CA GLN A 4 17.76 -4.69 56.01
C GLN A 4 16.46 -4.76 55.16
N SER A 5 16.40 -5.30 53.93
CA SER A 5 17.34 -5.56 52.80
C SER A 5 16.47 -6.02 51.57
N PHE A 6 16.88 -6.58 50.42
CA PHE A 6 18.15 -7.10 49.87
C PHE A 6 18.08 -7.15 48.31
N ILE A 7 18.99 -6.50 47.56
CA ILE A 7 19.22 -6.77 46.11
C ILE A 7 20.74 -6.68 45.79
N TRP A 8 21.24 -7.59 44.94
CA TRP A 8 22.60 -7.66 44.37
C TRP A 8 22.61 -7.08 42.93
N VAL A 9 23.59 -6.32 42.40
CA VAL A 9 25.01 -6.68 42.12
C VAL A 9 25.07 -7.84 41.08
N ARG A 10 25.67 -7.72 39.87
CA ARG A 10 27.05 -7.29 39.58
C ARG A 10 27.34 -6.99 38.07
N ARG A 11 28.09 -5.91 37.81
CA ARG A 11 29.12 -5.66 36.74
C ARG A 11 28.92 -6.08 35.25
N ALA A 12 28.85 -5.04 34.40
CA ALA A 12 29.84 -4.63 33.37
C ALA A 12 30.43 -5.63 32.34
N GLY A 13 30.34 -5.25 31.06
CA GLY A 13 31.08 -5.79 29.91
C GLY A 13 30.95 -4.90 28.66
N THR A 14 31.82 -5.12 27.66
CA THR A 14 31.74 -4.61 26.26
C THR A 14 31.43 -3.12 26.04
N LEU A 15 32.48 -2.30 26.10
CA LEU A 15 32.62 -1.13 25.22
C LEU A 15 32.94 -1.59 23.78
N ALA A 16 32.86 -0.66 22.82
CA ALA A 16 33.28 -0.79 21.41
C ALA A 16 32.42 -1.68 20.46
N LEU A 17 31.27 -1.15 20.00
CA LEU A 17 30.79 -1.28 18.61
C LEU A 17 29.60 -0.32 18.32
N LEU A 18 29.87 0.99 18.20
CA LEU A 18 28.86 2.00 17.88
C LEU A 18 29.38 3.07 16.89
N PHE A 19 30.01 2.61 15.81
CA PHE A 19 30.37 3.41 14.63
C PHE A 19 30.13 2.55 13.38
N ALA A 20 28.99 2.75 12.69
CA ALA A 20 28.67 2.37 11.29
C ALA A 20 27.17 1.98 11.05
N VAL A 21 26.19 2.83 11.39
CA VAL A 21 24.77 2.63 10.97
C VAL A 21 24.10 3.97 10.58
N LEU A 22 24.81 4.86 9.89
CA LEU A 22 24.24 6.15 9.46
C LEU A 22 25.00 6.80 8.28
N ALA A 23 24.98 6.11 7.14
CA ALA A 23 25.35 6.64 5.83
C ALA A 23 24.50 5.96 4.74
N PHE A 24 24.37 6.62 3.59
CA PHE A 24 23.69 6.15 2.37
C PHE A 24 22.18 5.82 2.47
N VAL A 25 21.38 6.89 2.38
CA VAL A 25 20.33 6.96 1.37
C VAL A 25 20.60 8.21 0.51
N TRP A 26 20.79 8.01 -0.79
CA TRP A 26 20.91 9.09 -1.78
C TRP A 26 20.10 8.66 -3.01
N THR A 27 19.06 9.42 -3.35
CA THR A 27 18.34 9.34 -4.64
C THR A 27 18.07 10.76 -5.13
N SER A 28 18.06 10.92 -6.45
CA SER A 28 18.38 12.20 -7.09
C SER A 28 17.24 13.21 -7.06
N GLY A 29 17.47 14.34 -6.41
CA GLY A 29 16.66 15.56 -6.54
C GLY A 29 17.56 16.79 -6.57
N THR A 30 17.34 17.69 -7.54
CA THR A 30 18.15 18.90 -7.74
C THR A 30 17.82 19.98 -6.71
N ILE A 31 18.21 19.74 -5.47
CA ILE A 31 18.16 20.72 -4.38
C ILE A 31 19.42 21.61 -4.50
N ARG A 32 19.25 22.93 -4.30
CA ARG A 32 20.39 23.86 -4.17
C ARG A 32 21.35 23.36 -3.10
N ALA A 33 22.65 23.55 -3.30
CA ALA A 33 23.65 23.25 -2.28
C ALA A 33 23.29 23.96 -0.97
N ALA A 34 22.92 23.18 0.06
CA ALA A 34 22.90 23.65 1.43
C ALA A 34 24.33 23.54 1.95
N ASP A 35 24.81 24.57 2.64
CA ASP A 35 26.17 24.60 3.16
C ASP A 35 26.43 23.40 4.08
N ALA A 36 27.61 22.79 3.92
CA ALA A 36 28.03 21.70 4.79
C ALA A 36 28.16 22.24 6.23
N PRO A 37 27.61 21.54 7.25
CA PRO A 37 27.59 22.05 8.62
C PRO A 37 29.01 22.34 9.11
N SER A 38 29.22 23.57 9.58
CA SER A 38 30.53 24.12 9.97
C SER A 38 31.10 23.48 11.25
N SER A 39 30.27 22.77 12.01
CA SER A 39 30.66 22.14 13.27
C SER A 39 29.86 20.86 13.58
N GLU A 40 30.42 19.99 14.42
CA GLU A 40 29.75 18.79 14.93
C GLU A 40 28.44 19.12 15.69
N GLN A 41 28.40 20.27 16.37
CA GLN A 41 27.21 20.74 17.08
C GLN A 41 26.09 21.14 16.11
N GLU A 42 26.42 21.86 15.04
CA GLU A 42 25.47 22.23 13.99
C GLU A 42 24.92 20.98 13.27
N ALA A 43 25.78 20.02 12.95
CA ALA A 43 25.35 18.74 12.36
C ALA A 43 24.40 17.96 13.28
N LYS A 44 24.63 17.96 14.60
CA LYS A 44 23.71 17.36 15.60
C LYS A 44 22.37 18.12 15.69
N GLN A 45 22.38 19.44 15.57
CA GLN A 45 21.15 20.25 15.59
C GLN A 45 20.33 20.07 14.32
N GLN A 46 20.94 20.05 13.14
CA GLN A 46 20.28 19.70 11.87
C GLN A 46 19.66 18.28 11.94
N LYS A 47 20.37 17.33 12.56
CA LYS A 47 19.86 15.97 12.77
C LYS A 47 18.68 15.94 13.73
N ALA A 48 18.73 16.68 14.84
CA ALA A 48 17.59 16.83 15.76
C ALA A 48 16.35 17.42 15.07
N ASP A 49 16.49 18.43 14.21
CA ASP A 49 15.38 18.95 13.39
C ASP A 49 14.82 17.90 12.43
N SER A 50 15.67 17.03 11.87
CA SER A 50 15.21 15.92 11.03
C SER A 50 14.39 14.90 11.84
N SER A 51 14.83 14.55 13.05
CA SER A 51 14.11 13.64 13.94
C SER A 51 12.79 14.24 14.46
N LEU A 52 12.73 15.54 14.79
CA LEU A 52 11.48 16.21 15.14
C LEU A 52 10.45 16.16 13.99
N LYS A 53 10.89 16.31 12.73
CA LYS A 53 10.02 16.16 11.55
C LYS A 53 9.50 14.72 11.37
N VAL A 54 10.32 13.71 11.69
CA VAL A 54 9.89 12.31 11.67
C VAL A 54 8.83 12.04 12.76
N VAL A 55 9.01 12.57 13.97
CA VAL A 55 8.01 12.52 15.04
C VAL A 55 6.69 13.20 14.61
N GLU A 56 6.75 14.37 13.97
CA GLU A 56 5.56 15.04 13.39
C GLU A 56 4.85 14.18 12.32
N GLU A 57 5.60 13.51 11.44
CA GLU A 57 5.03 12.60 10.44
C GLU A 57 4.38 11.35 11.07
N TRP A 58 4.97 10.78 12.12
CA TRP A 58 4.32 9.69 12.87
C TRP A 58 3.02 10.14 13.54
N ILE A 59 2.98 11.35 14.12
CA ILE A 59 1.78 11.96 14.71
C ILE A 59 0.68 12.13 13.66
N LYS A 60 1.00 12.70 12.48
CA LYS A 60 0.04 12.85 11.36
C LYS A 60 -0.54 11.50 10.90
N ARG A 61 0.26 10.44 10.94
CA ARG A 61 -0.11 9.07 10.55
C ARG A 61 -0.78 8.27 11.66
N GLY A 62 -1.07 8.89 12.81
CA GLY A 62 -1.69 8.22 13.97
C GLY A 62 -0.81 7.19 14.69
N MET A 63 0.50 7.17 14.42
CA MET A 63 1.47 6.21 14.98
C MET A 63 2.12 6.74 16.26
N TYR A 64 1.29 7.16 17.22
CA TYR A 64 1.72 7.88 18.43
C TYR A 64 2.71 7.10 19.31
N THR A 65 2.67 5.76 19.32
CA THR A 65 3.64 4.93 20.04
C THR A 65 5.03 4.94 19.42
N LYS A 66 5.15 5.03 18.08
CA LYS A 66 6.42 5.25 17.39
C LYS A 66 6.92 6.67 17.64
N ALA A 67 6.03 7.65 17.50
CA ALA A 67 6.34 9.05 17.80
C ALA A 67 6.90 9.23 19.23
N GLN A 68 6.38 8.49 20.22
CA GLN A 68 6.89 8.49 21.59
C GLN A 68 8.31 7.89 21.69
N GLY A 69 8.59 6.79 20.99
CA GLY A 69 9.89 6.14 20.96
C GLY A 69 10.97 7.00 20.30
N ASP A 70 10.71 7.46 19.08
CA ASP A 70 11.62 8.31 18.30
C ASP A 70 11.93 9.64 19.04
N LEU A 71 10.96 10.19 19.78
CA LEU A 71 11.15 11.39 20.59
C LEU A 71 11.99 11.14 21.86
N ALA A 72 11.83 9.97 22.50
CA ALA A 72 12.66 9.57 23.63
C ALA A 72 14.11 9.27 23.20
N GLU A 73 14.32 8.65 22.03
CA GLU A 73 15.65 8.47 21.44
C GLU A 73 16.30 9.83 21.13
N LEU A 74 15.52 10.79 20.61
CA LEU A 74 15.98 12.15 20.33
C LEU A 74 16.46 12.86 21.60
N GLU A 75 15.68 12.82 22.68
CA GLU A 75 16.08 13.40 23.98
C GLU A 75 17.33 12.70 24.54
N GLN A 76 17.41 11.37 24.45
CA GLN A 76 18.56 10.60 24.94
C GLN A 76 19.85 10.85 24.13
N ALA A 77 19.77 10.96 22.81
CA ALA A 77 20.93 11.06 21.93
C ALA A 77 21.39 12.51 21.66
N TYR A 78 20.47 13.48 21.69
CA TYR A 78 20.76 14.88 21.33
C TYR A 78 20.35 15.91 22.40
N GLY A 79 19.72 15.53 23.50
CA GLY A 79 19.10 16.44 24.49
C GLY A 79 20.00 17.58 25.01
N SER A 80 21.31 17.34 25.14
CA SER A 80 22.30 18.36 25.54
C SER A 80 22.71 19.33 24.42
N PHE A 81 22.46 18.99 23.16
CA PHE A 81 22.78 19.79 21.98
C PHE A 81 21.56 20.54 21.42
N LEU A 82 20.34 20.19 21.86
CA LEU A 82 19.10 20.85 21.43
C LEU A 82 19.11 22.35 21.72
N THR A 83 18.64 23.15 20.77
CA THR A 83 18.29 24.55 21.01
C THR A 83 17.03 24.65 21.88
N ASP A 84 16.79 25.79 22.52
CA ASP A 84 15.59 25.93 23.37
C ASP A 84 14.28 25.90 22.57
N THR A 85 14.32 26.34 21.30
CA THR A 85 13.24 26.15 20.32
C THR A 85 12.98 24.66 20.06
N GLN A 86 14.03 23.85 19.88
CA GLN A 86 13.90 22.40 19.69
C GLN A 86 13.37 21.70 20.95
N LYS A 87 13.80 22.10 22.15
CA LYS A 87 13.28 21.57 23.43
C LYS A 87 11.79 21.91 23.63
N GLN A 88 11.40 23.16 23.32
CA GLN A 88 10.01 23.59 23.41
C GLN A 88 9.13 22.80 22.42
N LYS A 89 9.59 22.65 21.16
CA LYS A 89 8.90 21.83 20.16
C LYS A 89 8.82 20.35 20.58
N ALA A 90 9.89 19.76 21.09
CA ALA A 90 9.89 18.40 21.60
C ALA A 90 8.83 18.20 22.71
N LYS A 91 8.75 19.15 23.65
CA LYS A 91 7.77 19.15 24.74
C LYS A 91 6.33 19.28 24.25
N GLU A 92 6.07 20.13 23.25
CA GLU A 92 4.75 20.27 22.62
C GLU A 92 4.31 18.98 21.91
N LEU A 93 5.22 18.35 21.16
CA LEU A 93 4.96 17.05 20.53
C LEU A 93 4.75 15.95 21.58
N ALA A 94 5.52 15.92 22.67
CA ALA A 94 5.34 14.98 23.78
C ALA A 94 3.95 15.11 24.42
N GLN A 95 3.49 16.34 24.65
CA GLN A 95 2.15 16.59 25.19
C GLN A 95 1.05 16.15 24.21
N GLN A 96 1.22 16.43 22.91
CA GLN A 96 0.28 15.97 21.86
C GLN A 96 0.22 14.44 21.79
N ILE A 97 1.36 13.75 21.86
CA ILE A 97 1.46 12.29 21.88
C ILE A 97 0.75 11.71 23.11
N GLN A 98 1.00 12.25 24.31
CA GLN A 98 0.34 11.78 25.54
C GLN A 98 -1.19 11.95 25.47
N THR A 99 -1.68 13.09 24.98
CA THR A 99 -3.13 13.31 24.78
C THR A 99 -3.71 12.30 23.79
N ALA A 100 -3.06 12.07 22.65
CA ALA A 100 -3.54 11.12 21.64
C ALA A 100 -3.50 9.65 22.10
N LEU A 101 -2.51 9.27 22.91
CA LEU A 101 -2.44 7.93 23.52
C LEU A 101 -3.58 7.71 24.53
N ALA A 102 -3.88 8.70 25.37
CA ALA A 102 -5.00 8.63 26.32
C ALA A 102 -6.37 8.55 25.63
N GLU A 103 -6.58 9.25 24.51
CA GLU A 103 -7.81 9.09 23.71
C GLU A 103 -7.85 7.74 22.98
N ARG A 104 -6.71 7.18 22.56
CA ARG A 104 -6.65 5.82 22.01
C ARG A 104 -6.96 4.73 23.03
N GLU A 105 -6.55 4.89 24.29
CA GLU A 105 -6.91 3.96 25.36
C GLU A 105 -8.43 3.90 25.56
N LYS A 106 -9.12 5.04 25.52
CA LYS A 106 -10.60 5.08 25.53
C LYS A 106 -11.21 4.38 24.31
N ILE A 107 -10.64 4.55 23.12
CA ILE A 107 -11.10 3.88 21.90
C ILE A 107 -11.00 2.35 22.03
N VAL A 108 -9.95 1.83 22.67
CA VAL A 108 -9.80 0.38 22.95
C VAL A 108 -10.88 -0.12 23.91
N GLU A 109 -11.19 0.62 24.98
CA GLU A 109 -12.26 0.22 25.92
C GLU A 109 -13.66 0.31 25.27
N ILE A 110 -13.94 1.31 24.42
CA ILE A 110 -15.19 1.37 23.65
C ILE A 110 -15.25 0.20 22.64
N ARG A 111 -14.12 -0.20 22.03
CA ARG A 111 -14.06 -1.37 21.14
C ARG A 111 -14.45 -2.65 21.87
N LYS A 112 -13.91 -2.86 23.08
CA LYS A 112 -14.27 -3.97 23.97
C LYS A 112 -15.76 -3.97 24.36
N GLN A 113 -16.37 -2.79 24.55
CA GLN A 113 -17.82 -2.66 24.76
C GLN A 113 -18.64 -3.00 23.50
N ILE A 114 -18.18 -2.63 22.30
CA ILE A 114 -18.79 -3.03 21.02
C ILE A 114 -18.75 -4.56 20.88
N ASP A 115 -17.60 -5.18 21.12
CA ASP A 115 -17.43 -6.63 21.00
C ASP A 115 -18.33 -7.39 22.00
N GLN A 116 -18.49 -6.85 23.23
CA GLN A 116 -19.46 -7.35 24.21
C GLN A 116 -20.91 -7.21 23.72
N TYR A 117 -21.32 -6.03 23.23
CA TYR A 117 -22.69 -5.84 22.73
C TYR A 117 -23.00 -6.71 21.50
N ILE A 118 -22.02 -7.01 20.65
CA ILE A 118 -22.16 -7.96 19.54
C ILE A 118 -22.36 -9.38 20.09
N ALA A 119 -21.59 -9.80 21.10
CA ALA A 119 -21.77 -11.11 21.75
C ALA A 119 -23.12 -11.24 22.49
N GLU A 120 -23.65 -10.15 23.04
CA GLU A 120 -24.98 -10.05 23.64
C GLU A 120 -26.12 -9.93 22.61
N GLY A 121 -25.80 -9.77 21.32
CA GLY A 121 -26.78 -9.58 20.24
C GLY A 121 -27.43 -8.19 20.19
N ASN A 122 -26.92 -7.21 20.96
CA ASN A 122 -27.37 -5.81 20.98
C ASN A 122 -26.69 -5.00 19.86
N TYR A 123 -27.01 -5.35 18.62
CA TYR A 123 -26.46 -4.68 17.44
C TYR A 123 -26.80 -3.18 17.35
N THR A 124 -27.86 -2.73 18.03
CA THR A 124 -28.26 -1.31 18.11
C THR A 124 -27.24 -0.44 18.85
N GLU A 125 -26.83 -0.82 20.06
CA GLU A 125 -25.82 -0.06 20.81
C GLU A 125 -24.41 -0.27 20.26
N ALA A 126 -24.10 -1.47 19.75
CA ALA A 126 -22.85 -1.73 19.01
C ALA A 126 -22.67 -0.77 17.81
N LYS A 127 -23.72 -0.57 17.00
CA LYS A 127 -23.71 0.37 15.86
C LYS A 127 -23.43 1.81 16.29
N LYS A 128 -24.08 2.25 17.36
CA LYS A 128 -23.96 3.61 17.93
C LYS A 128 -22.53 3.87 18.42
N LEU A 129 -21.92 2.93 19.13
CA LEU A 129 -20.52 3.04 19.56
C LEU A 129 -19.54 2.95 18.39
N LEU A 130 -19.79 2.11 17.38
CA LEU A 130 -18.96 2.06 16.16
C LEU A 130 -18.95 3.41 15.42
N LEU A 131 -20.11 4.06 15.27
CA LEU A 131 -20.20 5.41 14.69
C LEU A 131 -19.47 6.46 15.55
N GLN A 132 -19.54 6.35 16.88
CA GLN A 132 -18.80 7.22 17.79
C GLN A 132 -17.28 7.07 17.64
N ILE A 133 -16.75 5.84 17.47
CA ILE A 133 -15.32 5.65 17.18
C ILE A 133 -14.99 6.18 15.77
N GLN A 134 -15.83 5.91 14.76
CA GLN A 134 -15.60 6.33 13.37
C GLN A 134 -15.41 7.86 13.22
N ALA A 135 -16.08 8.65 14.07
CA ALA A 135 -15.97 10.11 14.10
C ALA A 135 -14.73 10.64 14.86
N SER A 136 -13.92 9.79 15.50
CA SER A 136 -12.79 10.21 16.32
C SER A 136 -11.54 10.52 15.48
N PRO A 137 -10.88 11.69 15.67
CA PRO A 137 -9.71 12.09 14.88
C PRO A 137 -8.44 11.28 15.21
N TYR A 138 -8.44 10.48 16.28
CA TYR A 138 -7.29 9.69 16.72
C TYR A 138 -7.20 8.30 16.07
N VAL A 139 -8.21 7.92 15.29
CA VAL A 139 -8.32 6.63 14.58
C VAL A 139 -7.55 6.72 13.26
N ASN A 140 -6.69 5.73 12.99
CA ASN A 140 -5.92 5.67 11.73
C ASN A 140 -6.73 5.01 10.60
N ASP A 141 -6.27 5.12 9.36
CA ASP A 141 -7.08 4.72 8.20
C ASP A 141 -7.28 3.20 8.06
N VAL A 142 -6.39 2.39 8.67
CA VAL A 142 -6.57 0.93 8.79
C VAL A 142 -7.70 0.62 9.78
N GLU A 143 -7.71 1.29 10.94
CA GLU A 143 -8.79 1.14 11.92
C GLU A 143 -10.13 1.63 11.36
N LYS A 144 -10.16 2.74 10.59
CA LYS A 144 -11.38 3.24 9.91
C LYS A 144 -11.97 2.20 8.95
N SER A 145 -11.14 1.50 8.18
CA SER A 145 -11.64 0.47 7.25
C SER A 145 -12.21 -0.74 7.98
N ILE A 146 -11.57 -1.16 9.09
CA ILE A 146 -12.08 -2.22 9.97
C ILE A 146 -13.42 -1.82 10.62
N ILE A 147 -13.53 -0.61 11.17
CA ILE A 147 -14.77 -0.08 11.76
C ILE A 147 -15.89 -0.01 10.71
N THR A 148 -15.56 0.36 9.47
CA THR A 148 -16.53 0.38 8.35
C THR A 148 -17.00 -1.04 7.98
N ALA A 149 -16.10 -2.02 7.98
CA ALA A 149 -16.45 -3.42 7.77
C ALA A 149 -17.33 -3.97 8.92
N ASP A 150 -17.04 -3.61 10.17
CA ASP A 150 -17.83 -4.03 11.33
C ASP A 150 -19.21 -3.36 11.36
N LEU A 151 -19.32 -2.07 11.00
CA LEU A 151 -20.60 -1.40 10.76
C LEU A 151 -21.44 -2.13 9.70
N ASN A 152 -20.84 -2.60 8.61
CA ASN A 152 -21.55 -3.35 7.58
C ASN A 152 -22.06 -4.71 8.08
N LYS A 153 -21.28 -5.44 8.89
CA LYS A 153 -21.74 -6.68 9.56
C LYS A 153 -22.92 -6.39 10.49
N VAL A 154 -22.78 -5.40 11.37
CA VAL A 154 -23.80 -5.00 12.36
C VAL A 154 -25.08 -4.52 11.66
N ASN A 155 -24.98 -3.79 10.55
CA ASN A 155 -26.13 -3.43 9.71
C ASN A 155 -26.83 -4.65 9.10
N ALA A 156 -26.08 -5.65 8.62
CA ALA A 156 -26.66 -6.88 8.08
C ALA A 156 -27.39 -7.70 9.16
N SER A 157 -26.81 -7.81 10.36
CA SER A 157 -27.45 -8.46 11.52
C SER A 157 -28.74 -7.74 11.95
N LEU A 158 -28.74 -6.40 11.97
CA LEU A 158 -29.94 -5.60 12.25
C LEU A 158 -31.05 -5.87 11.22
N SER A 159 -30.73 -5.88 9.93
CA SER A 159 -31.70 -6.20 8.88
C SER A 159 -32.31 -7.60 9.06
N GLN A 160 -31.49 -8.61 9.39
CA GLN A 160 -31.94 -9.99 9.61
C GLN A 160 -32.76 -10.17 10.91
N GLN A 161 -32.62 -9.28 11.89
CA GLN A 161 -33.44 -9.26 13.10
C GLN A 161 -34.83 -8.63 12.90
N THR A 162 -35.15 -8.12 11.70
CA THR A 162 -36.47 -7.54 11.40
C THR A 162 -37.43 -8.61 10.85
N PRO A 163 -38.51 -9.01 11.56
CA PRO A 163 -39.52 -9.89 10.98
C PRO A 163 -40.27 -9.14 9.87
N ALA A 164 -40.74 -9.86 8.85
CA ALA A 164 -41.52 -9.28 7.75
C ALA A 164 -42.86 -8.74 8.27
N SER A 165 -42.96 -7.41 8.45
CA SER A 165 -44.19 -6.72 8.88
C SER A 165 -44.19 -5.26 8.43
N ASN A 166 -44.26 -5.04 7.11
CA ASN A 166 -45.01 -3.94 6.48
C ASN A 166 -44.96 -4.04 4.94
N SER A 167 -45.72 -4.98 4.38
CA SER A 167 -46.09 -5.01 2.96
C SER A 167 -47.50 -4.43 2.75
N ALA A 168 -47.74 -3.24 3.30
CA ALA A 168 -48.98 -2.48 3.15
C ALA A 168 -48.70 -0.98 3.38
N GLN A 169 -49.56 -0.12 2.81
CA GLN A 169 -49.60 1.35 2.99
C GLN A 169 -48.48 2.16 2.33
N GLN A 170 -48.53 2.21 0.99
CA GLN A 170 -48.39 3.50 0.30
C GLN A 170 -49.72 4.27 0.41
N PRO A 171 -49.69 5.55 0.80
CA PRO A 171 -50.56 6.55 0.18
C PRO A 171 -49.70 7.65 -0.51
N ALA A 172 -50.36 8.50 -1.31
CA ALA A 172 -49.70 9.36 -2.28
C ALA A 172 -49.52 10.83 -1.85
N ALA A 173 -48.78 11.55 -2.69
CA ALA A 173 -48.82 13.00 -2.91
C ALA A 173 -48.28 13.95 -1.81
N ALA A 174 -47.06 14.43 -2.05
CA ALA A 174 -46.84 15.85 -2.26
C ALA A 174 -45.70 16.03 -3.30
N ALA A 175 -45.99 16.69 -4.43
CA ALA A 175 -44.98 17.07 -5.41
C ALA A 175 -44.82 18.60 -5.40
N VAL A 176 -43.58 19.06 -5.58
CA VAL A 176 -43.22 20.45 -5.89
C VAL A 176 -42.11 20.39 -6.93
N ASP A 177 -42.16 21.29 -7.92
CA ASP A 177 -41.50 21.15 -9.20
C ASP A 177 -40.00 21.52 -9.25
N VAL A 178 -39.30 20.85 -10.17
CA VAL A 178 -38.29 21.37 -11.13
C VAL A 178 -37.19 22.32 -10.61
N VAL A 179 -35.94 21.85 -10.68
CA VAL A 179 -34.95 22.43 -11.65
C VAL A 179 -34.16 21.30 -12.33
N GLU A 180 -34.05 21.45 -13.64
CA GLU A 180 -33.41 20.62 -14.66
C GLU A 180 -31.87 20.80 -14.73
N ALA A 181 -31.11 19.70 -14.93
CA ALA A 181 -29.77 19.71 -15.54
C ALA A 181 -29.32 18.27 -15.91
N GLU A 182 -29.39 17.92 -17.20
CA GLU A 182 -28.95 16.63 -17.74
C GLU A 182 -27.54 16.73 -18.34
N VAL A 183 -26.65 15.77 -18.05
CA VAL A 183 -25.55 15.40 -18.96
C VAL A 183 -25.45 13.88 -19.02
N LYS A 184 -25.79 13.34 -20.19
CA LYS A 184 -25.75 11.92 -20.54
C LYS A 184 -24.41 11.58 -21.23
N ALA A 185 -23.87 10.40 -20.98
CA ALA A 185 -22.75 9.84 -21.75
C ALA A 185 -23.00 8.36 -22.02
N GLU A 186 -23.20 8.00 -23.30
CA GLU A 186 -23.57 6.64 -23.71
C GLU A 186 -22.36 5.78 -24.09
N GLN A 187 -22.51 4.49 -23.85
CA GLN A 187 -21.73 3.42 -24.45
C GLN A 187 -22.36 3.02 -25.79
N PRO A 188 -21.60 2.97 -26.91
CA PRO A 188 -21.98 2.21 -28.10
C PRO A 188 -21.28 0.85 -28.14
N ALA A 189 -21.76 -0.06 -29.00
CA ALA A 189 -21.29 -1.44 -29.10
C ALA A 189 -21.14 -1.90 -30.57
N ALA A 190 -20.83 -3.20 -30.72
CA ALA A 190 -21.05 -4.06 -31.90
C ALA A 190 -19.88 -4.36 -32.87
N ALA A 191 -19.34 -5.58 -32.70
CA ALA A 191 -19.53 -6.72 -33.63
C ALA A 191 -18.44 -7.11 -34.67
N GLU A 192 -18.57 -8.39 -35.07
CA GLU A 192 -17.91 -9.15 -36.17
C GLU A 192 -16.41 -9.51 -36.04
N ALA A 193 -15.93 -10.68 -36.48
CA ALA A 193 -16.60 -11.98 -36.78
C ALA A 193 -15.53 -13.10 -36.87
N GLY A 194 -15.93 -14.38 -36.79
CA GLY A 194 -15.04 -15.52 -37.05
C GLY A 194 -15.61 -16.88 -36.63
N GLU A 195 -16.00 -17.71 -37.61
CA GLU A 195 -16.56 -19.05 -37.36
C GLU A 195 -15.51 -20.17 -37.41
N ALA A 196 -15.70 -21.20 -36.58
CA ALA A 196 -15.32 -22.58 -36.89
C ALA A 196 -16.24 -23.55 -36.12
N LYS A 197 -16.80 -24.56 -36.81
CA LYS A 197 -17.82 -25.46 -36.24
C LYS A 197 -17.57 -26.91 -36.67
N VAL A 198 -17.30 -27.79 -35.71
CA VAL A 198 -17.32 -29.26 -35.87
C VAL A 198 -18.09 -29.85 -34.68
N GLN A 199 -18.66 -31.05 -34.85
CA GLN A 199 -19.89 -31.46 -34.20
C GLN A 199 -19.79 -32.85 -33.54
N GLU A 200 -20.28 -32.95 -32.29
CA GLU A 200 -21.01 -34.09 -31.70
C GLU A 200 -20.41 -35.51 -31.78
N VAL A 201 -19.90 -36.01 -30.63
CA VAL A 201 -20.13 -37.41 -30.21
C VAL A 201 -20.29 -37.47 -28.69
N ALA A 202 -21.27 -38.23 -28.20
CA ALA A 202 -21.40 -38.68 -26.81
C ALA A 202 -22.26 -39.96 -26.77
N PRO A 203 -22.28 -40.74 -25.67
CA PRO A 203 -21.31 -40.88 -24.57
C PRO A 203 -20.71 -42.31 -24.55
N ILE A 204 -19.93 -42.69 -23.52
CA ILE A 204 -20.01 -44.02 -22.83
C ILE A 204 -19.08 -44.13 -21.60
N LEU A 205 -19.68 -44.64 -20.51
CA LEU A 205 -19.21 -45.29 -19.28
C LEU A 205 -17.70 -45.49 -18.99
N ALA A 206 -17.27 -44.95 -17.84
CA ALA A 206 -16.42 -45.60 -16.82
C ALA A 206 -16.51 -44.77 -15.52
N GLU A 207 -17.49 -44.97 -14.64
CA GLU A 207 -17.40 -45.90 -13.50
C GLU A 207 -16.09 -45.80 -12.68
N ALA A 208 -16.08 -44.88 -11.71
CA ALA A 208 -15.23 -44.93 -10.53
C ALA A 208 -16.11 -44.61 -9.31
N VAL A 209 -16.20 -45.56 -8.38
CA VAL A 209 -17.18 -45.53 -7.27
C VAL A 209 -16.60 -44.85 -6.04
N THR A 210 -17.30 -43.86 -5.49
CA THR A 210 -17.10 -43.34 -4.13
C THR A 210 -18.36 -43.52 -3.31
N THR A 211 -18.52 -44.70 -2.69
CA THR A 211 -19.57 -44.94 -1.68
C THR A 211 -19.31 -44.12 -0.42
N PRO A 212 -20.32 -43.48 0.20
CA PRO A 212 -20.19 -43.01 1.57
C PRO A 212 -20.02 -44.20 2.52
N VAL A 213 -19.07 -44.11 3.45
CA VAL A 213 -18.86 -45.14 4.48
C VAL A 213 -19.96 -45.01 5.53
N THR A 214 -20.91 -45.93 5.51
CA THR A 214 -21.86 -46.13 6.61
C THR A 214 -21.12 -46.71 7.83
N VAL A 215 -21.29 -46.10 8.99
CA VAL A 215 -20.73 -46.64 10.24
C VAL A 215 -21.61 -47.80 10.74
N GLU A 216 -21.02 -48.99 10.83
CA GLU A 216 -21.67 -50.17 11.38
C GLU A 216 -21.61 -50.16 12.92
N VAL A 217 -22.78 -50.16 13.56
CA VAL A 217 -22.92 -50.34 15.01
C VAL A 217 -23.89 -51.48 15.26
N VAL A 218 -23.40 -52.54 15.91
CA VAL A 218 -24.17 -53.73 16.29
C VAL A 218 -24.52 -53.61 17.78
N GLU A 219 -25.81 -53.71 18.13
CA GLU A 219 -26.36 -54.90 18.84
C GLU A 219 -27.85 -54.77 19.27
N ALA A 220 -28.60 -55.86 19.04
CA ALA A 220 -29.83 -56.38 19.68
C ALA A 220 -31.08 -55.50 20.00
N PRO A 221 -32.32 -56.03 19.78
CA PRO A 221 -33.59 -55.39 20.13
C PRO A 221 -34.34 -56.00 21.34
N ALA A 222 -35.34 -55.27 21.85
CA ALA A 222 -36.43 -55.80 22.68
C ALA A 222 -37.67 -56.09 21.78
N GLN A 223 -38.29 -57.28 21.84
CA GLN A 223 -39.55 -57.58 22.56
C GLN A 223 -40.72 -56.62 22.25
N GLN A 224 -41.94 -57.05 21.90
CA GLN A 224 -42.75 -58.25 22.21
C GLN A 224 -43.95 -58.33 21.21
N PRO A 225 -44.96 -59.22 21.30
CA PRO A 225 -45.05 -60.61 21.83
C PRO A 225 -45.70 -61.60 20.80
N LEU A 226 -45.85 -62.92 21.11
CA LEU A 226 -47.07 -63.74 20.87
C LEU A 226 -46.93 -65.26 21.19
N ALA A 227 -48.10 -65.89 21.40
CA ALA A 227 -48.45 -67.31 21.15
C ALA A 227 -47.75 -68.48 21.90
N VAL A 228 -48.30 -68.78 23.08
CA VAL A 228 -48.65 -70.10 23.66
C VAL A 228 -48.51 -71.37 22.76
N GLN A 229 -47.86 -72.42 23.29
CA GLN A 229 -48.27 -73.85 23.39
C GLN A 229 -47.02 -74.76 23.62
N ASN A 230 -47.07 -75.98 24.18
CA ASN A 230 -47.86 -76.62 25.25
C ASN A 230 -47.24 -78.03 25.47
N GLU A 231 -47.10 -78.55 26.71
CA GLU A 231 -46.91 -79.98 27.13
C GLU A 231 -46.30 -80.01 28.56
N THR A 232 -47.06 -80.21 29.64
CA THR A 232 -47.59 -81.48 30.22
C THR A 232 -46.57 -82.40 30.92
N ALA A 233 -46.46 -82.26 32.25
CA ALA A 233 -46.09 -83.35 33.16
C ALA A 233 -46.60 -83.07 34.59
N ALA A 234 -47.85 -83.45 34.89
CA ALA A 234 -48.42 -83.38 36.25
C ALA A 234 -49.27 -84.62 36.53
N THR A 235 -48.93 -85.37 37.57
CA THR A 235 -49.51 -86.70 37.84
C THR A 235 -50.79 -86.61 38.69
N VAL A 236 -51.75 -87.46 38.35
CA VAL A 236 -53.08 -87.60 38.96
C VAL A 236 -53.04 -87.84 40.48
N VAL A 237 -53.84 -87.08 41.24
CA VAL A 237 -54.69 -87.62 42.32
C VAL A 237 -56.06 -86.95 42.25
N THR A 238 -57.13 -87.75 42.28
CA THR A 238 -58.53 -87.28 42.26
C THR A 238 -59.07 -87.03 43.66
N ALA A 239 -59.87 -85.97 43.83
CA ALA A 239 -60.73 -85.78 44.99
C ALA A 239 -62.11 -85.27 44.53
N GLN A 240 -63.16 -86.08 44.72
CA GLN A 240 -64.54 -85.70 44.41
C GLN A 240 -65.14 -84.93 45.60
N ALA A 241 -65.95 -83.91 45.32
CA ALA A 241 -66.80 -83.26 46.31
C ALA A 241 -68.22 -83.05 45.75
N ALA A 242 -69.15 -83.88 46.23
CA ALA A 242 -70.59 -83.73 46.07
C ALA A 242 -71.22 -83.49 47.47
N PRO A 243 -72.44 -82.94 47.58
CA PRO A 243 -72.63 -81.82 48.50
C PRO A 243 -73.26 -82.14 49.87
N ALA A 244 -72.96 -81.22 50.80
CA ALA A 244 -73.76 -80.81 51.97
C ALA A 244 -74.10 -81.83 53.08
N GLN A 245 -73.78 -81.47 54.34
CA GLN A 245 -74.80 -81.29 55.38
C GLN A 245 -74.26 -80.67 56.70
N ALA A 246 -75.20 -80.09 57.47
CA ALA A 246 -75.24 -79.85 58.92
C ALA A 246 -74.01 -79.33 59.69
N VAL A 247 -74.20 -78.18 60.36
CA VAL A 247 -73.29 -77.63 61.38
C VAL A 247 -73.57 -78.23 62.76
N THR A 248 -72.54 -78.46 63.59
CA THR A 248 -72.69 -78.67 65.04
C THR A 248 -71.69 -77.80 65.82
N PRO A 249 -72.07 -77.20 66.97
CA PRO A 249 -71.30 -76.12 67.58
C PRO A 249 -70.26 -76.60 68.61
N ALA A 250 -69.01 -76.83 68.18
CA ALA A 250 -67.91 -77.23 69.09
C ALA A 250 -66.51 -76.73 68.66
N GLN A 251 -66.37 -75.56 68.02
CA GLN A 251 -65.13 -75.16 67.32
C GLN A 251 -64.50 -73.79 67.70
N GLN A 252 -65.02 -73.07 68.70
CA GLN A 252 -64.49 -71.73 69.06
C GLN A 252 -62.99 -71.74 69.45
N ASN A 253 -62.49 -72.81 70.07
CA ASN A 253 -61.06 -72.94 70.40
C ASN A 253 -60.18 -73.32 69.19
N SER A 254 -60.75 -73.94 68.14
CA SER A 254 -59.99 -74.39 66.95
C SER A 254 -59.69 -73.23 66.00
N TYR A 255 -60.67 -72.37 65.74
CA TYR A 255 -60.49 -71.21 64.86
C TYR A 255 -59.43 -70.24 65.37
N LEU A 256 -59.37 -70.03 66.70
CA LEU A 256 -58.35 -69.19 67.33
C LEU A 256 -56.94 -69.75 67.10
N GLN A 257 -56.75 -71.07 67.27
CA GLN A 257 -55.47 -71.74 67.02
C GLN A 257 -55.06 -71.70 65.53
N GLU A 258 -56.02 -71.82 64.61
CA GLU A 258 -55.77 -71.64 63.19
C GLU A 258 -55.29 -70.23 62.83
N VAL A 259 -55.92 -69.19 63.40
CA VAL A 259 -55.54 -67.79 63.17
C VAL A 259 -54.13 -67.52 63.74
N ILE A 260 -53.83 -67.96 64.96
CA ILE A 260 -52.50 -67.84 65.57
C ILE A 260 -51.45 -68.55 64.69
N ARG A 261 -51.73 -69.76 64.20
CA ARG A 261 -50.83 -70.50 63.30
C ARG A 261 -50.60 -69.76 61.98
N LYS A 262 -51.66 -69.19 61.38
CA LYS A 262 -51.55 -68.40 60.13
C LYS A 262 -50.70 -67.13 60.34
N GLN A 263 -50.88 -66.44 61.47
CA GLN A 263 -50.08 -65.26 61.83
C GLN A 263 -48.60 -65.60 62.04
N GLU A 264 -48.26 -66.69 62.74
CA GLU A 264 -46.86 -67.07 62.96
C GLU A 264 -46.19 -67.59 61.69
N VAL A 265 -46.94 -68.22 60.77
CA VAL A 265 -46.44 -68.53 59.41
C VAL A 265 -46.12 -67.25 58.64
N GLN A 266 -46.95 -66.20 58.73
CA GLN A 266 -46.68 -64.92 58.06
C GLN A 266 -45.49 -64.16 58.70
N ARG A 267 -45.34 -64.22 60.03
CA ARG A 267 -44.18 -63.67 60.74
C ARG A 267 -42.88 -64.39 60.35
N SER A 268 -42.85 -65.72 60.47
CA SER A 268 -41.68 -66.53 60.10
C SER A 268 -41.31 -66.40 58.62
N TYR A 269 -42.29 -66.32 57.72
CA TYR A 269 -42.07 -65.97 56.30
C TYR A 269 -41.40 -64.59 56.15
N THR A 270 -41.88 -63.56 56.85
CA THR A 270 -41.29 -62.22 56.81
C THR A 270 -39.85 -62.22 57.34
N ARG A 271 -39.59 -62.91 58.46
CA ARG A 271 -38.22 -63.08 59.00
C ARG A 271 -37.30 -63.78 57.98
N ALA A 272 -37.79 -64.81 57.29
CA ALA A 272 -37.03 -65.54 56.29
C ALA A 272 -36.71 -64.70 55.04
N VAL A 273 -37.69 -63.94 54.52
CA VAL A 273 -37.49 -63.02 53.38
C VAL A 273 -36.50 -61.90 53.73
N VAL A 274 -36.60 -61.32 54.93
CA VAL A 274 -35.65 -60.29 55.39
C VAL A 274 -34.23 -60.88 55.53
N ALA A 275 -34.08 -62.06 56.12
CA ALA A 275 -32.77 -62.72 56.26
C ALA A 275 -32.15 -63.10 54.89
N ASP A 276 -32.95 -63.64 53.97
CA ASP A 276 -32.55 -63.95 52.59
C ASP A 276 -32.13 -62.69 51.82
N ALA A 277 -32.88 -61.59 51.95
CA ALA A 277 -32.53 -60.32 51.32
C ALA A 277 -31.25 -59.68 51.90
N LEU A 278 -31.03 -59.77 53.21
CA LEU A 278 -29.77 -59.32 53.84
C LEU A 278 -28.57 -60.13 53.32
N ASN A 279 -28.70 -61.46 53.24
CA ASN A 279 -27.67 -62.35 52.68
C ASN A 279 -27.42 -62.06 51.19
N LYS A 280 -28.47 -61.83 50.40
CA LYS A 280 -28.37 -61.46 48.98
C LYS A 280 -27.72 -60.09 48.79
N ALA A 281 -28.01 -59.12 49.66
CA ALA A 281 -27.35 -57.83 49.67
C ALA A 281 -25.84 -57.96 49.93
N ASP A 282 -25.42 -58.78 50.90
CA ASP A 282 -23.98 -59.06 51.12
C ASP A 282 -23.33 -59.78 49.93
N GLN A 283 -23.97 -60.80 49.35
CA GLN A 283 -23.44 -61.51 48.18
C GLN A 283 -23.33 -60.61 46.94
N ALA A 284 -24.28 -59.69 46.76
CA ALA A 284 -24.26 -58.72 45.66
C ALA A 284 -23.19 -57.63 45.91
N LYS A 285 -23.08 -57.12 47.14
CA LYS A 285 -22.03 -56.18 47.57
C LYS A 285 -20.63 -56.77 47.38
N ALA A 286 -20.43 -58.04 47.74
CA ALA A 286 -19.17 -58.77 47.51
C ALA A 286 -18.83 -58.97 46.02
N LYS A 287 -19.81 -58.85 45.12
CA LYS A 287 -19.65 -58.86 43.65
C LYS A 287 -19.63 -57.45 43.04
N GLN A 288 -19.65 -56.40 43.86
CA GLN A 288 -19.79 -54.99 43.44
C GLN A 288 -21.10 -54.69 42.67
N ASP A 289 -22.10 -55.56 42.77
CA ASP A 289 -23.44 -55.37 42.18
C ASP A 289 -24.37 -54.68 43.19
N PHE A 290 -24.17 -53.38 43.35
CA PHE A 290 -24.99 -52.54 44.22
C PHE A 290 -26.45 -52.42 43.72
N SER A 291 -26.70 -52.70 42.44
CA SER A 291 -28.05 -52.71 41.83
C SER A 291 -28.89 -53.89 42.34
N ALA A 292 -28.34 -55.10 42.29
CA ALA A 292 -28.99 -56.29 42.86
C ALA A 292 -29.12 -56.18 44.38
N ALA A 293 -28.13 -55.60 45.07
CA ALA A 293 -28.19 -55.37 46.51
C ALA A 293 -29.36 -54.45 46.89
N ARG A 294 -29.48 -53.26 46.25
CA ARG A 294 -30.60 -52.34 46.47
C ARG A 294 -31.95 -52.96 46.09
N THR A 295 -32.00 -53.75 45.03
CA THR A 295 -33.24 -54.46 44.62
C THR A 295 -33.68 -55.50 45.64
N ALA A 296 -32.76 -56.30 46.19
CA ALA A 296 -33.07 -57.28 47.22
C ALA A 296 -33.60 -56.63 48.51
N LEU A 297 -32.94 -55.57 48.99
CA LEU A 297 -33.37 -54.82 50.18
C LEU A 297 -34.75 -54.16 49.97
N ARG A 298 -34.98 -53.54 48.81
CA ARG A 298 -36.27 -52.90 48.49
C ARG A 298 -37.44 -53.89 48.44
N ASN A 299 -37.19 -55.12 47.95
CA ASN A 299 -38.18 -56.19 47.98
C ASN A 299 -38.50 -56.62 49.43
N ALA A 300 -37.49 -56.77 50.29
CA ALA A 300 -37.71 -57.06 51.71
C ALA A 300 -38.49 -55.95 52.43
N PHE A 301 -38.15 -54.68 52.22
CA PHE A 301 -38.92 -53.54 52.74
C PHE A 301 -40.39 -53.60 52.31
N SER A 302 -40.68 -53.89 51.04
CA SER A 302 -42.05 -54.05 50.54
C SER A 302 -42.82 -55.14 51.31
N THR A 303 -42.21 -56.32 51.52
CA THR A 303 -42.84 -57.40 52.30
C THR A 303 -42.98 -57.08 53.79
N LEU A 304 -42.04 -56.30 54.36
CA LEU A 304 -42.07 -55.88 55.76
C LEU A 304 -43.18 -54.86 56.03
N GLU A 305 -43.36 -53.87 55.15
CA GLU A 305 -44.44 -52.89 55.27
C GLU A 305 -45.82 -53.52 55.02
N HIS A 306 -45.93 -54.47 54.08
CA HIS A 306 -47.17 -55.23 53.86
C HIS A 306 -47.62 -55.99 55.11
N ASN A 307 -46.68 -56.61 55.83
CA ASN A 307 -46.95 -57.40 57.02
C ASN A 307 -46.87 -56.58 58.34
N ARG A 308 -46.66 -55.25 58.29
CA ARG A 308 -46.44 -54.37 59.45
C ARG A 308 -47.40 -54.60 60.62
N LEU A 309 -48.70 -54.77 60.33
CA LEU A 309 -49.75 -54.91 61.35
C LEU A 309 -49.72 -56.28 62.07
N LEU A 310 -49.04 -57.28 61.49
CA LEU A 310 -48.89 -58.63 62.06
C LEU A 310 -47.67 -58.76 62.98
N LEU A 311 -46.60 -58.00 62.73
CA LEU A 311 -45.32 -58.18 63.41
C LEU A 311 -45.25 -57.51 64.79
N GLY A 312 -45.96 -56.40 65.01
CA GLY A 312 -45.84 -55.64 66.27
C GLY A 312 -44.41 -55.13 66.47
N ASP A 313 -43.84 -55.37 67.65
CA ASP A 313 -42.51 -54.85 68.02
C ASP A 313 -41.37 -55.37 67.13
N GLU A 314 -41.47 -56.60 66.58
CA GLU A 314 -40.47 -57.17 65.66
C GLU A 314 -40.24 -56.32 64.41
N TYR A 315 -41.25 -55.56 63.96
CA TYR A 315 -41.14 -54.67 62.79
C TYR A 315 -40.06 -53.60 63.01
N GLY A 316 -39.92 -53.06 64.22
CA GLY A 316 -38.92 -52.03 64.53
C GLY A 316 -37.49 -52.55 64.36
N GLU A 317 -37.21 -53.76 64.84
CA GLU A 317 -35.89 -54.39 64.69
C GLU A 317 -35.57 -54.74 63.23
N LEU A 318 -36.50 -55.38 62.53
CA LEU A 318 -36.27 -55.80 61.13
C LEU A 318 -36.12 -54.57 60.22
N LYS A 319 -36.88 -53.51 60.47
CA LYS A 319 -36.74 -52.24 59.76
C LYS A 319 -35.38 -51.60 60.00
N LYS A 320 -34.92 -51.52 61.26
CA LYS A 320 -33.58 -51.01 61.58
C LYS A 320 -32.48 -51.82 60.87
N LYS A 321 -32.54 -53.16 60.91
CA LYS A 321 -31.56 -54.05 60.28
C LYS A 321 -31.51 -53.86 58.75
N LEU A 322 -32.65 -53.60 58.10
CA LEU A 322 -32.68 -53.27 56.67
C LEU A 322 -32.14 -51.86 56.36
N THR A 323 -32.50 -50.83 57.14
CA THR A 323 -32.01 -49.46 56.90
C THR A 323 -30.51 -49.33 57.12
N GLU A 324 -29.98 -49.98 58.17
CA GLU A 324 -28.55 -50.06 58.46
C GLU A 324 -27.79 -50.76 57.32
N LYS A 325 -28.41 -51.77 56.68
CA LYS A 325 -27.84 -52.44 55.50
C LYS A 325 -27.89 -51.58 54.25
N GLU A 326 -28.99 -50.86 54.02
CA GLU A 326 -29.15 -49.96 52.88
C GLU A 326 -28.15 -48.79 52.95
N GLU A 327 -27.94 -48.22 54.14
CA GLU A 327 -26.94 -47.16 54.37
C GLU A 327 -25.50 -47.65 54.08
N VAL A 328 -25.14 -48.85 54.56
CA VAL A 328 -23.83 -49.46 54.25
C VAL A 328 -23.66 -49.75 52.75
N VAL A 329 -24.70 -50.27 52.08
CA VAL A 329 -24.67 -50.51 50.62
C VAL A 329 -24.54 -49.20 49.84
N ALA A 330 -25.22 -48.13 50.24
CA ALA A 330 -25.12 -46.82 49.61
C ALA A 330 -23.76 -46.14 49.85
N ALA A 331 -23.16 -46.30 51.03
CA ALA A 331 -21.82 -45.78 51.34
C ALA A 331 -20.72 -46.50 50.54
N ASP A 332 -20.77 -47.84 50.46
CA ASP A 332 -19.85 -48.63 49.65
C ASP A 332 -20.02 -48.33 48.15
N GLU A 333 -21.26 -48.17 47.66
CA GLU A 333 -21.51 -47.77 46.28
C GLU A 333 -20.95 -46.37 45.98
N LYS A 334 -21.14 -45.40 46.88
CA LYS A 334 -20.63 -44.03 46.73
C LYS A 334 -19.10 -44.03 46.66
N THR A 335 -18.42 -44.73 47.57
CA THR A 335 -16.95 -44.79 47.57
C THR A 335 -16.39 -45.56 46.37
N TYR A 336 -17.06 -46.63 45.92
CA TYR A 336 -16.71 -47.31 44.67
C TYR A 336 -16.85 -46.40 43.44
N ASN A 337 -17.96 -45.66 43.33
CA ASN A 337 -18.18 -44.71 42.24
C ASN A 337 -17.18 -43.55 42.26
N GLU A 338 -16.80 -43.05 43.44
CA GLU A 338 -15.73 -42.05 43.59
C GLU A 338 -14.35 -42.59 43.18
N GLN A 339 -14.02 -43.84 43.50
CA GLN A 339 -12.79 -44.49 43.05
C GLN A 339 -12.78 -44.70 41.52
N GLN A 340 -13.89 -45.18 40.95
CA GLN A 340 -14.04 -45.35 39.50
C GLN A 340 -13.99 -44.01 38.75
N ALA A 341 -14.52 -42.93 39.32
CA ALA A 341 -14.38 -41.59 38.77
C ALA A 341 -12.92 -41.12 38.74
N LYS A 342 -12.17 -41.32 39.84
CA LYS A 342 -10.74 -40.99 39.90
C LYS A 342 -9.91 -41.79 38.91
N ILE A 343 -10.10 -43.10 38.82
CA ILE A 343 -9.38 -43.96 37.86
C ILE A 343 -9.63 -43.49 36.41
N LYS A 344 -10.87 -43.11 36.08
CA LYS A 344 -11.21 -42.57 34.75
C LYS A 344 -10.60 -41.18 34.50
N GLN A 345 -10.51 -40.33 35.52
CA GLN A 345 -9.82 -39.04 35.45
C GLN A 345 -8.31 -39.24 35.22
N GLU A 346 -7.65 -40.06 36.04
CA GLU A 346 -6.23 -40.39 35.90
C GLU A 346 -5.90 -41.00 34.53
N GLN A 347 -6.78 -41.84 33.97
CA GLN A 347 -6.64 -42.36 32.61
C GLN A 347 -6.79 -41.27 31.54
N ALA A 348 -7.78 -40.37 31.68
CA ALA A 348 -7.97 -39.24 30.76
C ALA A 348 -6.81 -38.24 30.81
N ASP A 349 -6.26 -37.97 32.00
CA ASP A 349 -5.09 -37.11 32.19
C ASP A 349 -3.82 -37.73 31.62
N GLN A 350 -3.63 -39.05 31.77
CA GLN A 350 -2.52 -39.78 31.13
C GLN A 350 -2.63 -39.75 29.59
N ILE A 351 -3.83 -39.94 29.03
CA ILE A 351 -4.07 -39.84 27.58
C ILE A 351 -3.80 -38.41 27.09
N THR A 352 -4.33 -37.41 27.78
CA THR A 352 -4.12 -35.99 27.47
C THR A 352 -2.64 -35.60 27.54
N THR A 353 -1.90 -36.13 28.52
CA THR A 353 -0.46 -35.89 28.66
C THR A 353 0.34 -36.52 27.53
N LYS A 354 0.01 -37.76 27.12
CA LYS A 354 0.63 -38.40 25.94
C LYS A 354 0.37 -37.63 24.65
N ILE A 355 -0.88 -37.22 24.40
CA ILE A 355 -1.25 -36.42 23.22
C ILE A 355 -0.44 -35.11 23.18
N ARG A 356 -0.26 -34.43 24.32
CA ARG A 356 0.62 -33.24 24.40
C ARG A 356 2.07 -33.57 24.08
N GLN A 357 2.63 -34.64 24.65
CA GLN A 357 4.00 -35.08 24.37
C GLN A 357 4.20 -35.44 22.88
N ASP A 358 3.27 -36.17 22.27
CA ASP A 358 3.31 -36.53 20.85
C ASP A 358 3.23 -35.29 19.95
N LEU A 359 2.38 -34.31 20.29
CA LEU A 359 2.30 -33.03 19.60
C LEU A 359 3.56 -32.18 19.78
N ASP A 360 4.15 -32.12 20.97
CA ASP A 360 5.41 -31.41 21.24
C ASP A 360 6.59 -32.03 20.48
N ILE A 361 6.64 -33.37 20.36
CA ILE A 361 7.62 -34.10 19.55
C ILE A 361 7.43 -33.78 18.06
N GLN A 362 6.19 -33.81 17.55
CA GLN A 362 5.88 -33.44 16.17
C GLN A 362 6.22 -31.98 15.87
N ARG A 363 5.93 -31.07 16.81
CA ARG A 363 6.25 -29.64 16.73
C ARG A 363 7.76 -29.39 16.72
N ALA A 364 8.50 -30.03 17.61
CA ALA A 364 9.96 -29.95 17.66
C ALA A 364 10.59 -30.48 16.37
N LYS A 365 10.09 -31.60 15.83
CA LYS A 365 10.55 -32.13 14.54
C LYS A 365 10.20 -31.19 13.38
N ALA A 366 8.98 -30.66 13.31
CA ALA A 366 8.62 -29.69 12.27
C ALA A 366 9.55 -28.47 12.30
N VAL A 367 9.88 -27.95 13.48
CA VAL A 367 10.84 -26.86 13.66
C VAL A 367 12.25 -27.23 13.17
N SER A 368 12.75 -28.45 13.44
CA SER A 368 14.03 -28.89 12.88
C SER A 368 13.99 -29.07 11.37
N ASP A 369 12.95 -29.70 10.83
CA ASP A 369 12.80 -30.00 9.40
C ASP A 369 12.68 -28.69 8.57
N TYR A 370 12.01 -27.65 9.09
CA TYR A 370 11.97 -26.32 8.46
C TYR A 370 13.31 -25.58 8.58
N MET A 371 13.99 -25.68 9.72
CA MET A 371 15.29 -25.04 9.95
C MET A 371 16.39 -25.62 9.03
N GLU A 372 16.42 -26.94 8.86
CA GLU A 372 17.35 -27.63 7.96
C GLU A 372 17.13 -27.22 6.49
N ARG A 373 15.87 -27.08 6.06
CA ARG A 373 15.53 -26.58 4.71
C ARG A 373 15.90 -25.10 4.53
N ALA A 374 15.67 -24.26 5.53
CA ALA A 374 16.08 -22.87 5.49
C ALA A 374 17.61 -22.74 5.33
N LEU A 375 18.38 -23.56 6.07
CA LEU A 375 19.83 -23.65 5.94
C LEU A 375 20.28 -24.18 4.56
N ALA A 376 19.57 -25.15 3.99
CA ALA A 376 19.86 -25.67 2.65
C ALA A 376 19.63 -24.59 1.57
N PHE A 377 18.49 -23.88 1.60
CA PHE A 377 18.23 -22.78 0.68
C PHE A 377 19.17 -21.58 0.87
N GLU A 378 19.60 -21.29 2.11
CA GLU A 378 20.64 -20.30 2.42
C GLU A 378 22.00 -20.68 1.80
N ALA A 379 22.34 -21.99 1.79
CA ALA A 379 23.55 -22.51 1.13
C ALA A 379 23.46 -22.60 -0.41
N GLU A 380 22.24 -22.64 -0.96
CA GLU A 380 21.97 -22.54 -2.41
C GLU A 380 21.80 -21.08 -2.90
N GLU A 381 22.04 -20.07 -2.04
CA GLU A 381 21.80 -18.63 -2.28
C GLU A 381 20.32 -18.26 -2.57
N ARG A 382 19.38 -19.18 -2.30
CA ARG A 382 17.93 -19.05 -2.54
C ARG A 382 17.25 -18.34 -1.36
N TYR A 383 17.71 -17.12 -1.06
CA TYR A 383 17.39 -16.41 0.17
C TYR A 383 15.90 -16.15 0.41
N GLU A 384 15.09 -15.95 -0.63
CA GLU A 384 13.63 -15.74 -0.50
C GLU A 384 12.90 -17.01 -0.06
N GLU A 385 13.29 -18.18 -0.57
CA GLU A 385 12.72 -19.47 -0.16
C GLU A 385 13.19 -19.87 1.25
N ALA A 386 14.46 -19.57 1.57
CA ALA A 386 15.00 -19.72 2.93
C ALA A 386 14.19 -18.89 3.93
N LEU A 387 13.89 -17.63 3.59
CA LEU A 387 13.00 -16.76 4.38
C LEU A 387 11.60 -17.37 4.52
N GLY A 388 11.01 -17.90 3.44
CA GLY A 388 9.71 -18.57 3.47
C GLY A 388 9.67 -19.81 4.38
N GLN A 389 10.75 -20.61 4.44
CA GLN A 389 10.86 -21.72 5.40
C GLN A 389 10.95 -21.23 6.85
N LEU A 390 11.65 -20.12 7.11
CA LEU A 390 11.69 -19.53 8.45
C LEU A 390 10.35 -18.90 8.87
N GLU A 391 9.55 -18.38 7.93
CA GLU A 391 8.19 -17.91 8.23
C GLU A 391 7.25 -19.07 8.57
N GLN A 392 7.36 -20.21 7.87
CA GLN A 392 6.64 -21.45 8.22
C GLN A 392 7.06 -21.98 9.60
N LEU A 393 8.37 -21.94 9.91
CA LEU A 393 8.89 -22.27 11.23
C LEU A 393 8.31 -21.33 12.31
N LEU A 394 8.33 -20.01 12.09
CA LEU A 394 7.81 -19.02 13.05
C LEU A 394 6.28 -19.07 13.22
N ALA A 395 5.54 -19.58 12.24
CA ALA A 395 4.12 -19.88 12.41
C ALA A 395 3.89 -21.08 13.37
N VAL A 396 4.82 -22.03 13.42
CA VAL A 396 4.81 -23.19 14.34
C VAL A 396 5.40 -22.83 15.71
N ASP A 397 6.45 -22.00 15.77
CA ASP A 397 7.03 -21.47 16.99
C ASP A 397 7.42 -19.97 16.90
N PRO A 398 6.49 -19.05 17.24
CA PRO A 398 6.72 -17.61 17.19
C PRO A 398 7.85 -17.08 18.07
N HIS A 399 8.31 -17.89 19.05
CA HIS A 399 9.34 -17.51 20.01
C HIS A 399 10.73 -18.10 19.69
N ASN A 400 10.88 -18.78 18.55
CA ASN A 400 12.18 -19.34 18.16
C ASN A 400 13.19 -18.22 17.85
N ARG A 401 14.07 -17.97 18.82
CA ARG A 401 15.09 -16.91 18.76
C ARG A 401 16.04 -17.05 17.58
N GLU A 402 16.39 -18.27 17.18
CA GLU A 402 17.32 -18.51 16.07
C GLU A 402 16.68 -18.17 14.73
N ALA A 403 15.45 -18.65 14.51
CA ALA A 403 14.66 -18.32 13.32
C ALA A 403 14.37 -16.81 13.21
N LEU A 404 14.07 -16.12 14.33
CA LEU A 404 13.92 -14.66 14.35
C LEU A 404 15.20 -13.91 13.95
N ILE A 405 16.37 -14.38 14.41
CA ILE A 405 17.68 -13.81 14.03
C ILE A 405 17.94 -14.05 12.55
N LYS A 406 17.78 -15.30 12.07
CA LYS A 406 18.02 -15.65 10.66
C LYS A 406 17.06 -14.98 9.69
N LYS A 407 15.78 -14.83 10.03
CA LYS A 407 14.83 -14.04 9.24
C LYS A 407 15.35 -12.62 9.05
N LYS A 408 15.79 -11.96 10.14
CA LYS A 408 16.34 -10.59 10.05
C LYS A 408 17.63 -10.51 9.22
N THR A 409 18.51 -11.51 9.27
CA THR A 409 19.71 -11.52 8.41
C THR A 409 19.36 -11.76 6.95
N LEU A 410 18.47 -12.72 6.64
CA LEU A 410 18.03 -12.99 5.27
C LEU A 410 17.28 -11.80 4.65
N GLU A 411 16.38 -11.15 5.39
CA GLU A 411 15.73 -9.91 4.95
C GLU A 411 16.75 -8.83 4.54
N ASN A 412 17.85 -8.70 5.30
CA ASN A 412 18.91 -7.74 4.98
C ASN A 412 19.74 -8.21 3.77
N THR A 413 20.04 -9.50 3.65
CA THR A 413 20.75 -10.07 2.48
C THR A 413 19.95 -9.88 1.19
N ILE A 414 18.63 -10.18 1.20
CA ILE A 414 17.75 -9.98 0.04
C ILE A 414 17.74 -8.50 -0.39
N ARG A 415 17.57 -7.57 0.56
CA ARG A 415 17.64 -6.11 0.28
C ARG A 415 18.99 -5.69 -0.29
N TRP A 416 20.09 -6.28 0.17
CA TRP A 416 21.44 -5.98 -0.31
C TRP A 416 21.70 -6.54 -1.72
N VAL A 417 21.25 -7.77 -2.02
CA VAL A 417 21.30 -8.36 -3.37
C VAL A 417 20.47 -7.53 -4.35
N GLU A 418 19.25 -7.13 -3.97
CA GLU A 418 18.41 -6.27 -4.81
C GLU A 418 19.02 -4.87 -5.00
N GLN A 419 19.64 -4.30 -3.96
CA GLN A 419 20.40 -3.04 -4.08
C GLN A 419 21.58 -3.17 -5.06
N LEU A 420 22.31 -4.29 -5.05
CA LEU A 420 23.38 -4.56 -6.02
C LEU A 420 22.83 -4.71 -7.44
N ARG A 421 21.71 -5.42 -7.62
CA ARG A 421 21.04 -5.59 -8.92
C ARG A 421 20.61 -4.24 -9.51
N ILE A 422 19.95 -3.40 -8.70
CA ILE A 422 19.56 -2.03 -9.08
C ILE A 422 20.79 -1.18 -9.40
N LYS A 423 21.87 -1.28 -8.61
CA LYS A 423 23.11 -0.52 -8.83
C LYS A 423 23.78 -0.90 -10.16
N HIS A 424 23.88 -2.19 -10.48
CA HIS A 424 24.50 -2.63 -11.74
C HIS A 424 23.66 -2.27 -12.97
N GLU A 425 22.33 -2.29 -12.88
CA GLU A 425 21.48 -1.79 -13.96
C GLU A 425 21.64 -0.27 -14.13
N ALA A 426 21.69 0.49 -13.03
CA ALA A 426 21.94 1.94 -13.07
C ALA A 426 23.31 2.29 -13.65
N GLU A 427 24.38 1.58 -13.27
CA GLU A 427 25.74 1.74 -13.83
C GLU A 427 25.78 1.45 -15.33
N LYS A 428 25.02 0.46 -15.79
CA LYS A 428 24.89 0.09 -17.21
C LYS A 428 24.16 1.17 -18.01
N GLU A 429 23.03 1.67 -17.53
CA GLU A 429 22.27 2.72 -18.19
C GLU A 429 23.01 4.08 -18.16
N GLU A 430 23.71 4.39 -17.06
CA GLU A 430 24.61 5.56 -16.97
C GLU A 430 25.74 5.47 -17.99
N MET A 431 26.40 4.30 -18.12
CA MET A 431 27.42 4.06 -19.12
C MET A 431 26.87 4.23 -20.55
N GLN A 432 25.68 3.71 -20.85
CA GLN A 432 25.05 3.92 -22.16
C GLN A 432 24.75 5.41 -22.41
N LEU A 433 24.21 6.13 -21.43
CA LEU A 433 23.94 7.57 -21.54
C LEU A 433 25.22 8.38 -21.77
N ILE A 434 26.32 8.03 -21.11
CA ILE A 434 27.64 8.65 -21.31
C ILE A 434 28.18 8.36 -22.71
N LEU A 435 28.05 7.12 -23.20
CA LEU A 435 28.47 6.73 -24.55
C LEU A 435 27.64 7.43 -25.64
N GLU A 436 26.31 7.50 -25.48
CA GLU A 436 25.43 8.24 -26.39
C GLU A 436 25.73 9.73 -26.39
N THR A 437 25.95 10.33 -25.21
CA THR A 437 26.27 11.76 -25.08
C THR A 437 27.64 12.06 -25.69
N SER A 438 28.62 11.20 -25.45
CA SER A 438 29.98 11.32 -26.02
C SER A 438 29.97 11.11 -27.54
N GLY A 439 29.15 10.19 -28.06
CA GLY A 439 28.93 10.00 -29.50
C GLY A 439 28.30 11.22 -30.17
N LYS A 440 27.29 11.84 -29.52
CA LYS A 440 26.64 13.08 -29.99
C LYS A 440 27.54 14.33 -29.83
N SER A 441 28.40 14.35 -28.81
CA SER A 441 29.33 15.45 -28.52
C SER A 441 30.64 15.36 -29.30
N THR A 442 30.95 14.22 -29.92
CA THR A 442 32.07 14.08 -30.85
C THR A 442 31.71 14.80 -32.16
N PRO A 443 32.36 15.92 -32.52
CA PRO A 443 31.99 16.64 -33.74
C PRO A 443 32.21 15.75 -34.96
N PHE A 444 31.23 15.72 -35.86
CA PHE A 444 31.31 14.93 -37.09
C PHE A 444 32.49 15.42 -37.95
N SER A 445 33.61 14.70 -37.91
CA SER A 445 34.92 15.11 -38.47
C SER A 445 35.00 15.21 -40.00
N LYS A 446 33.85 15.18 -40.68
CA LYS A 446 33.68 15.24 -42.14
C LYS A 446 32.49 16.11 -42.57
N GLU A 447 31.81 16.81 -41.65
CA GLU A 447 30.46 17.35 -41.86
C GLU A 447 30.38 18.86 -42.14
N ILE A 448 31.43 19.46 -42.73
CA ILE A 448 31.21 20.63 -43.61
C ILE A 448 30.83 20.09 -45.00
N ASN A 449 29.75 19.30 -45.03
CA ASN A 449 29.15 18.75 -46.23
C ASN A 449 28.20 19.81 -46.83
N TYR A 450 28.77 20.76 -47.57
CA TYR A 450 27.97 21.64 -48.42
C TYR A 450 27.02 20.79 -49.29
N PRO A 451 25.73 21.15 -49.43
CA PRO A 451 24.82 20.46 -50.34
C PRO A 451 25.45 20.33 -51.73
N ARG A 452 25.33 19.17 -52.38
CA ARG A 452 26.01 18.93 -53.68
C ARG A 452 25.63 19.94 -54.76
N ASN A 453 24.49 20.60 -54.60
CA ASN A 453 23.92 21.65 -55.43
C ASN A 453 24.07 23.07 -54.84
N TRP A 454 24.98 23.32 -53.88
CA TRP A 454 25.11 24.64 -53.22
C TRP A 454 25.28 25.78 -54.23
N LYS A 455 26.02 25.56 -55.32
CA LYS A 455 26.20 26.54 -56.41
C LYS A 455 24.88 26.90 -57.12
N GLU A 456 23.95 25.96 -57.22
CA GLU A 456 22.62 26.19 -57.79
C GLU A 456 21.73 26.97 -56.82
N ILE A 457 21.85 26.69 -55.51
CA ILE A 457 21.14 27.42 -54.44
C ILE A 457 21.63 28.87 -54.40
N SER A 458 22.95 29.10 -54.37
CA SER A 458 23.54 30.45 -54.43
C SER A 458 23.11 31.21 -55.68
N LYS A 459 23.20 30.58 -56.86
CA LYS A 459 22.78 31.21 -58.11
C LYS A 459 21.28 31.53 -58.15
N ARG A 460 20.43 30.67 -57.56
CA ARG A 460 19.00 30.95 -57.42
C ARG A 460 18.73 32.12 -56.46
N ARG A 461 19.47 32.25 -55.35
CA ARG A 461 19.37 33.41 -54.45
C ARG A 461 19.78 34.70 -55.18
N GLU A 462 20.89 34.67 -55.92
CA GLU A 462 21.38 35.79 -56.73
C GLU A 462 20.34 36.23 -57.78
N GLN A 463 19.73 35.27 -58.49
CA GLN A 463 18.63 35.53 -59.43
C GLN A 463 17.39 36.12 -58.72
N LEU A 464 16.96 35.59 -57.57
CA LEU A 464 15.81 36.10 -56.82
C LEU A 464 16.05 37.48 -56.20
N LEU A 465 17.31 37.85 -55.92
CA LEU A 465 17.68 39.22 -55.52
C LEU A 465 17.64 40.17 -56.72
N GLN A 466 18.08 39.72 -57.89
CA GLN A 466 18.07 40.49 -59.13
C GLN A 466 16.65 40.67 -59.71
N GLU A 467 15.76 39.69 -59.52
CA GLU A 467 14.32 39.76 -59.86
C GLU A 467 13.52 40.67 -58.92
N GLN A 468 14.00 40.93 -57.70
CA GLN A 468 13.41 41.90 -56.77
C GLN A 468 13.79 43.36 -57.07
N MET A 469 14.81 43.60 -57.91
CA MET A 469 15.15 44.95 -58.34
C MET A 469 14.28 45.38 -59.53
N SER A 470 13.75 46.60 -59.50
CA SER A 470 13.03 47.16 -60.65
C SER A 470 13.97 47.24 -61.87
N PRO A 471 13.52 46.86 -63.09
CA PRO A 471 14.31 47.04 -64.30
C PRO A 471 14.80 48.48 -64.53
N ALA A 472 14.06 49.47 -64.01
CA ALA A 472 14.45 50.88 -64.03
C ALA A 472 15.61 51.18 -63.06
N ASP A 473 15.66 50.55 -61.90
CA ASP A 473 16.74 50.71 -60.91
C ASP A 473 18.02 49.99 -61.33
N VAL A 474 17.90 48.84 -61.99
CA VAL A 474 19.03 48.16 -62.64
C VAL A 474 19.61 49.01 -63.77
N ALA A 475 18.75 49.67 -64.57
CA ALA A 475 19.19 50.61 -65.59
C ALA A 475 19.90 51.84 -64.99
N ALA A 476 19.31 52.48 -63.97
CA ALA A 476 19.90 53.66 -63.32
C ALA A 476 21.23 53.36 -62.62
N ASN A 477 21.36 52.21 -61.94
CA ASN A 477 22.66 51.76 -61.40
C ASN A 477 23.70 51.55 -62.52
N LYS A 478 23.31 50.92 -63.63
CA LYS A 478 24.20 50.75 -64.78
C LYS A 478 24.63 52.07 -65.45
N LEU A 479 23.85 53.14 -65.30
CA LEU A 479 24.24 54.50 -65.72
C LEU A 479 25.22 55.13 -64.72
N LEU A 480 25.01 54.95 -63.40
CA LEU A 480 25.95 55.35 -62.36
C LEU A 480 27.31 54.62 -62.47
N ASP A 481 27.34 53.39 -62.96
CA ASP A 481 28.58 52.60 -63.10
C ASP A 481 29.37 52.91 -64.39
N GLN A 482 28.92 53.87 -65.22
CA GLN A 482 29.67 54.32 -66.40
C GLN A 482 30.85 55.22 -66.01
N LEU A 483 31.98 55.06 -66.70
CA LEU A 483 33.16 55.91 -66.51
C LEU A 483 32.94 57.26 -67.19
N VAL A 484 33.05 58.33 -66.40
CA VAL A 484 32.79 59.71 -66.80
C VAL A 484 34.04 60.56 -66.57
N ASN A 485 34.16 61.65 -67.35
CA ASN A 485 35.11 62.73 -67.10
C ASN A 485 34.39 63.91 -66.42
N LEU A 486 34.75 64.19 -65.16
CA LEU A 486 34.20 65.27 -64.34
C LEU A 486 35.16 66.47 -64.20
N SER A 487 36.14 66.62 -65.10
CA SER A 487 37.13 67.71 -65.07
C SER A 487 36.56 69.13 -65.26
N ALA A 488 35.25 69.26 -65.47
CA ALA A 488 34.53 70.53 -65.49
C ALA A 488 34.15 71.06 -64.09
N LEU A 489 34.24 70.23 -63.04
CA LEU A 489 33.98 70.64 -61.67
C LEU A 489 35.14 71.49 -61.12
N THR A 490 34.83 72.64 -60.53
CA THR A 490 35.80 73.53 -59.89
C THR A 490 35.41 73.80 -58.42
N PRO A 491 36.34 74.22 -57.54
CA PRO A 491 36.01 74.49 -56.14
C PRO A 491 34.88 75.51 -55.93
N GLU A 492 34.76 76.48 -56.84
CA GLU A 492 33.74 77.54 -56.84
C GLU A 492 32.42 77.14 -57.51
N THR A 493 32.37 75.97 -58.17
CA THR A 493 31.15 75.45 -58.83
C THR A 493 30.05 75.26 -57.77
N THR A 494 28.86 75.78 -58.04
CA THR A 494 27.74 75.67 -57.09
C THR A 494 27.18 74.25 -57.03
N PHE A 495 26.59 73.84 -55.90
CA PHE A 495 26.06 72.49 -55.74
C PHE A 495 24.95 72.17 -56.76
N GLU A 496 24.07 73.12 -57.09
CA GLU A 496 23.07 72.93 -58.15
C GLU A 496 23.72 72.74 -59.55
N GLU A 497 24.77 73.48 -59.86
CA GLU A 497 25.54 73.34 -61.11
C GLU A 497 26.29 72.00 -61.18
N ALA A 498 26.90 71.57 -60.08
CA ALA A 498 27.59 70.28 -59.99
C ALA A 498 26.64 69.08 -60.23
N ILE A 499 25.41 69.13 -59.67
CA ILE A 499 24.39 68.11 -59.93
C ILE A 499 23.92 68.13 -61.40
N ASN A 500 23.86 69.30 -62.05
CA ASN A 500 23.53 69.37 -63.47
C ASN A 500 24.66 68.79 -64.35
N ILE A 501 25.93 69.07 -64.03
CA ILE A 501 27.09 68.46 -64.69
C ILE A 501 27.05 66.92 -64.55
N LEU A 502 26.73 66.39 -63.36
CA LEU A 502 26.56 64.95 -63.14
C LEU A 502 25.37 64.35 -63.91
N ARG A 503 24.27 65.09 -64.10
CA ARG A 503 23.11 64.67 -64.90
C ARG A 503 23.45 64.53 -66.39
N ASP A 504 24.13 65.53 -66.94
CA ASP A 504 24.41 65.65 -68.38
C ASP A 504 25.64 64.85 -68.84
N SER A 505 26.40 64.29 -67.89
CA SER A 505 27.60 63.48 -68.13
C SER A 505 27.36 62.10 -68.76
N VAL A 506 26.11 61.61 -68.78
CA VAL A 506 25.77 60.25 -69.23
C VAL A 506 24.56 60.29 -70.18
N GLN A 507 24.53 59.38 -71.15
CA GLN A 507 23.46 59.25 -72.13
C GLN A 507 22.72 57.90 -71.99
N PRO A 508 21.40 57.87 -71.77
CA PRO A 508 20.51 59.02 -71.49
C PRO A 508 20.84 59.71 -70.16
N GLN A 509 20.43 60.98 -70.04
CA GLN A 509 20.62 61.81 -68.85
C GLN A 509 20.16 61.10 -67.56
N LEU A 510 20.92 61.25 -66.49
CA LEU A 510 20.60 60.61 -65.21
C LEU A 510 19.45 61.34 -64.51
N SER A 511 18.37 60.61 -64.20
CA SER A 511 17.19 61.11 -63.47
C SER A 511 17.51 61.43 -62.00
N ILE A 512 18.22 62.53 -61.74
CA ILE A 512 18.53 63.01 -60.39
C ILE A 512 17.41 63.93 -59.88
N ALA A 513 16.85 63.60 -58.71
CA ALA A 513 15.91 64.41 -57.94
C ALA A 513 16.56 64.84 -56.60
N VAL A 514 16.71 66.15 -56.39
CA VAL A 514 17.34 66.71 -55.18
C VAL A 514 16.27 67.26 -54.24
N MET A 515 16.24 66.76 -53.00
CA MET A 515 15.29 67.18 -51.97
C MET A 515 15.75 68.48 -51.30
N TRP A 516 15.82 69.57 -52.08
CA TRP A 516 16.34 70.87 -51.66
C TRP A 516 15.79 71.38 -50.33
N LYS A 517 14.49 71.14 -50.04
CA LYS A 517 13.88 71.54 -48.78
C LYS A 517 14.54 70.85 -47.57
N ASP A 518 14.71 69.53 -47.64
CA ASP A 518 15.37 68.74 -46.58
C ASP A 518 16.83 69.17 -46.40
N ILE A 519 17.55 69.35 -47.51
CA ILE A 519 18.97 69.71 -47.52
C ILE A 519 19.20 71.11 -46.91
N THR A 520 18.34 72.08 -47.20
CA THR A 520 18.42 73.42 -46.58
C THR A 520 17.94 73.42 -45.12
N GLU A 521 16.87 72.70 -44.76
CA GLU A 521 16.34 72.70 -43.39
C GLU A 521 17.17 71.87 -42.40
N ASN A 522 17.78 70.76 -42.84
CA ASN A 522 18.47 69.81 -41.95
C ASN A 522 20.01 69.81 -42.11
N ALA A 523 20.55 70.05 -43.31
CA ALA A 523 22.01 70.13 -43.52
C ALA A 523 22.56 71.57 -43.56
N PHE A 524 21.69 72.59 -43.66
CA PHE A 524 22.04 74.01 -43.84
C PHE A 524 22.83 74.30 -45.13
N ILE A 525 22.56 73.53 -46.18
CA ILE A 525 23.21 73.66 -47.49
C ILE A 525 22.21 74.31 -48.48
N GLU A 526 22.67 75.31 -49.22
CA GLU A 526 21.90 76.02 -50.24
C GLU A 526 22.31 75.56 -51.66
N LYS A 527 21.44 75.83 -52.65
CA LYS A 527 21.73 75.59 -54.09
C LYS A 527 23.04 76.23 -54.55
N THR A 528 23.32 77.42 -54.00
CA THR A 528 24.45 78.30 -54.27
C THR A 528 25.70 77.99 -53.44
N THR A 529 25.65 77.03 -52.52
CA THR A 529 26.84 76.60 -51.76
C THR A 529 27.89 76.03 -52.73
N PRO A 530 29.16 76.51 -52.70
CA PRO A 530 30.22 75.98 -53.55
C PRO A 530 30.64 74.58 -53.10
N ILE A 531 30.98 73.70 -54.05
CA ILE A 531 31.30 72.30 -53.73
C ILE A 531 32.68 72.10 -53.10
N THR A 532 33.59 73.09 -53.20
CA THR A 532 34.98 73.05 -52.71
C THR A 532 35.88 71.93 -53.27
N LEU A 533 35.39 71.16 -54.25
CA LEU A 533 36.04 70.04 -54.91
C LEU A 533 36.60 70.44 -56.28
N SER A 534 37.84 70.06 -56.59
CA SER A 534 38.39 70.14 -57.96
C SER A 534 38.17 68.83 -58.71
N GLY A 535 37.62 68.91 -59.93
CA GLY A 535 37.43 67.80 -60.84
C GLY A 535 38.70 67.38 -61.62
N GLU A 536 39.82 68.08 -61.47
CA GLU A 536 41.04 67.92 -62.28
C GLU A 536 41.63 66.49 -62.27
N GLY A 537 41.37 65.72 -61.21
CA GLY A 537 41.74 64.29 -61.11
C GLY A 537 40.66 63.28 -61.53
N LEU A 538 39.43 63.71 -61.85
CA LEU A 538 38.25 62.86 -62.04
C LEU A 538 37.97 62.55 -63.53
N VAL A 539 39.02 62.25 -64.29
CA VAL A 539 38.97 62.17 -65.77
C VAL A 539 38.39 60.84 -66.30
N SER A 540 38.42 59.77 -65.50
CA SER A 540 37.81 58.48 -65.87
C SER A 540 37.40 57.72 -64.60
N VAL A 541 36.30 58.17 -64.01
CA VAL A 541 35.79 57.68 -62.71
C VAL A 541 34.33 57.23 -62.89
N PRO A 542 33.87 56.14 -62.28
CA PRO A 542 32.44 55.78 -62.30
C PRO A 542 31.59 56.93 -61.77
N LEU A 543 30.51 57.30 -62.47
CA LEU A 543 29.64 58.42 -62.09
C LEU A 543 29.12 58.29 -60.64
N ARG A 544 28.92 57.06 -60.16
CA ARG A 544 28.65 56.68 -58.77
C ARG A 544 29.63 57.34 -57.78
N VAL A 545 30.91 57.09 -57.99
CA VAL A 545 32.00 57.63 -57.15
C VAL A 545 32.13 59.14 -57.34
N GLY A 546 31.88 59.65 -58.56
CA GLY A 546 31.82 61.09 -58.81
C GLY A 546 30.74 61.80 -57.99
N LEU A 547 29.52 61.25 -57.98
CA LEU A 547 28.39 61.72 -57.17
C LEU A 547 28.71 61.64 -55.67
N GLU A 548 29.22 60.49 -55.20
CA GLU A 548 29.63 60.30 -53.80
C GLU A 548 30.66 61.34 -53.35
N ARG A 549 31.66 61.67 -54.19
CA ARG A 549 32.66 62.70 -53.85
C ARG A 549 32.08 64.12 -53.83
N VAL A 550 31.15 64.46 -54.74
CA VAL A 550 30.45 65.76 -54.70
C VAL A 550 29.60 65.87 -53.44
N LEU A 551 28.82 64.83 -53.10
CA LEU A 551 28.02 64.82 -51.88
C LEU A 551 28.88 64.87 -50.62
N GLN A 552 29.99 64.13 -50.57
CA GLN A 552 30.93 64.16 -49.44
C GLN A 552 31.58 65.53 -49.26
N ALA A 553 32.04 66.17 -50.33
CA ALA A 553 32.68 67.50 -50.26
C ALA A 553 31.69 68.58 -49.81
N VAL A 554 30.45 68.54 -50.32
CA VAL A 554 29.36 69.46 -49.93
C VAL A 554 28.89 69.19 -48.48
N SER A 555 28.82 67.93 -48.06
CA SER A 555 28.48 67.56 -46.67
C SER A 555 29.53 68.01 -45.66
N ALA A 556 30.81 68.06 -46.04
CA ALA A 556 31.90 68.49 -45.15
C ALA A 556 31.81 69.98 -44.73
N GLY A 557 31.01 70.78 -45.44
CA GLY A 557 30.66 72.15 -45.05
C GLY A 557 29.29 72.31 -44.38
N GLY A 558 28.51 71.22 -44.24
CA GLY A 558 27.16 71.22 -43.68
C GLY A 558 27.06 70.60 -42.28
N MET A 559 25.85 70.59 -41.74
CA MET A 559 25.54 70.03 -40.40
C MET A 559 25.09 68.57 -40.42
N ALA A 560 24.80 68.01 -41.60
CA ALA A 560 24.33 66.63 -41.78
C ALA A 560 24.89 66.02 -43.07
N GLU A 561 25.08 64.70 -43.07
CA GLU A 561 25.60 63.97 -44.22
C GLU A 561 24.54 63.82 -45.33
N LEU A 562 24.92 64.11 -46.57
CA LEU A 562 24.09 63.92 -47.76
C LEU A 562 24.39 62.55 -48.39
N GLY A 563 23.33 61.76 -48.61
CA GLY A 563 23.41 60.49 -49.32
C GLY A 563 22.61 60.52 -50.63
N TYR A 564 22.57 59.37 -51.30
CA TYR A 564 21.61 59.13 -52.39
C TYR A 564 21.01 57.72 -52.28
N VAL A 565 19.80 57.56 -52.81
CA VAL A 565 19.14 56.26 -53.01
C VAL A 565 18.59 56.19 -54.43
N VAL A 566 18.74 55.05 -55.09
CA VAL A 566 18.15 54.76 -56.41
C VAL A 566 16.83 54.01 -56.21
N GLN A 567 15.71 54.62 -56.61
CA GLN A 567 14.37 54.00 -56.55
C GLN A 567 13.54 54.37 -57.79
N TYR A 568 12.87 53.39 -58.38
CA TYR A 568 12.04 53.52 -59.59
C TYR A 568 12.78 54.15 -60.80
N GLY A 569 14.10 54.01 -60.86
CA GLY A 569 14.97 54.61 -61.88
C GLY A 569 15.34 56.08 -61.63
N ILE A 570 15.05 56.61 -60.43
CA ILE A 570 15.35 57.99 -60.02
C ILE A 570 16.40 57.96 -58.90
N VAL A 571 17.45 58.76 -59.07
CA VAL A 571 18.48 58.99 -58.05
C VAL A 571 18.00 60.12 -57.14
N THR A 572 17.52 59.77 -55.95
CA THR A 572 17.05 60.74 -54.95
C THR A 572 18.19 61.13 -54.03
N ILE A 573 18.45 62.44 -53.90
CA ILE A 573 19.50 63.01 -53.05
C ILE A 573 18.84 63.80 -51.91
N ALA A 574 19.23 63.49 -50.67
CA ALA A 574 18.71 64.08 -49.44
C ALA A 574 19.70 63.84 -48.28
N THR A 575 19.40 64.32 -47.06
CA THR A 575 20.12 63.89 -45.85
C THR A 575 19.94 62.40 -45.59
N VAL A 576 20.95 61.75 -45.00
CA VAL A 576 20.94 60.29 -44.74
C VAL A 576 19.73 59.82 -43.91
N ASP A 577 19.22 60.65 -43.00
CA ASP A 577 18.03 60.31 -42.21
C ASP A 577 16.69 60.52 -42.93
N TYR A 578 16.65 61.37 -43.96
CA TYR A 578 15.46 61.55 -44.80
C TYR A 578 15.34 60.47 -45.90
N LEU A 579 16.46 59.81 -46.26
CA LEU A 579 16.47 58.80 -47.31
C LEU A 579 15.69 57.53 -46.91
N PRO A 580 14.87 56.96 -47.81
CA PRO A 580 14.08 55.78 -47.52
C PRO A 580 14.98 54.54 -47.35
N LYS A 581 15.15 54.11 -46.10
CA LYS A 581 15.99 52.96 -45.70
C LYS A 581 15.44 51.67 -46.35
N PRO A 582 16.18 50.99 -47.25
CA PRO A 582 15.65 49.87 -48.03
C PRO A 582 15.56 48.59 -47.18
N PHE A 583 14.34 48.21 -46.81
CA PHE A 583 14.07 46.91 -46.19
C PHE A 583 14.15 45.80 -47.24
N ILE A 584 15.30 45.12 -47.32
CA ILE A 584 15.48 43.93 -48.16
C ILE A 584 15.00 42.67 -47.43
N ASN A 585 14.12 41.89 -48.06
CA ASN A 585 13.65 40.61 -47.53
C ASN A 585 14.68 39.51 -47.80
N VAL A 586 15.67 39.37 -46.91
CA VAL A 586 16.66 38.29 -47.00
C VAL A 586 16.03 36.97 -46.53
N VAL A 587 15.92 36.01 -47.46
CA VAL A 587 15.46 34.64 -47.16
C VAL A 587 16.65 33.77 -46.79
N TYR A 588 16.83 33.53 -45.49
CA TYR A 588 17.82 32.61 -44.94
C TYR A 588 17.34 31.16 -45.00
N ASP A 589 18.29 30.21 -45.06
CA ASP A 589 18.00 28.82 -44.69
C ASP A 589 17.99 28.71 -43.15
N VAL A 590 17.17 27.81 -42.59
CA VAL A 590 17.12 27.61 -41.12
C VAL A 590 18.46 27.05 -40.61
N ALA A 591 19.17 26.26 -41.41
CA ALA A 591 20.52 25.79 -41.07
C ALA A 591 21.55 26.94 -40.96
N GLU A 592 21.33 28.02 -41.71
CA GLU A 592 22.20 29.21 -41.80
C GLU A 592 21.93 30.20 -40.66
N LEU A 593 20.80 30.06 -39.95
CA LEU A 593 20.52 30.75 -38.67
C LEU A 593 21.05 29.96 -37.46
N LEU A 594 21.19 28.64 -37.59
CA LEU A 594 21.69 27.75 -36.52
C LEU A 594 23.22 27.62 -36.53
N SER A 595 23.88 27.98 -37.63
CA SER A 595 25.32 28.14 -37.73
C SER A 595 25.65 29.64 -37.73
N PRO A 596 26.29 30.20 -36.69
CA PRO A 596 26.70 31.61 -36.74
C PRO A 596 27.61 31.83 -37.96
N PRO A 597 27.50 32.98 -38.66
CA PRO A 597 28.41 33.29 -39.74
C PRO A 597 29.85 33.25 -39.20
N ALA A 598 30.74 32.59 -39.93
CA ALA A 598 32.13 32.46 -39.51
C ALA A 598 32.80 33.83 -39.55
N ASP A 599 32.95 34.45 -38.37
CA ASP A 599 33.70 35.68 -38.20
C ASP A 599 35.19 35.37 -38.36
N TYR A 600 35.77 35.92 -39.43
CA TYR A 600 37.18 35.72 -39.77
C TYR A 600 38.06 36.92 -39.38
N ASP A 601 37.49 38.00 -38.83
CA ASP A 601 38.22 39.24 -38.57
C ASP A 601 38.73 39.35 -37.11
N GLU A 602 38.12 38.63 -36.15
CA GLU A 602 38.50 38.70 -34.71
C GLU A 602 39.35 37.50 -34.20
N TYR A 603 40.39 37.09 -34.93
CA TYR A 603 41.43 36.18 -34.36
C TYR A 603 42.89 36.48 -34.78
N ASN A 604 43.29 37.74 -34.76
CA ASN A 604 44.71 38.14 -34.83
C ASN A 604 45.32 38.43 -33.44
N GLY A 605 45.05 37.56 -32.47
CA GLY A 605 45.64 37.60 -31.12
C GLY A 605 47.00 36.89 -31.07
N GLY A 606 48.08 37.65 -30.95
CA GLY A 606 49.45 37.13 -31.10
C GLY A 606 49.87 36.12 -30.03
N ILE A 607 50.12 34.87 -30.44
CA ILE A 607 50.72 33.83 -29.59
C ILE A 607 52.23 34.12 -29.41
N GLN A 608 52.63 34.60 -28.23
CA GLN A 608 54.05 34.58 -27.84
C GLN A 608 54.47 33.15 -27.47
N GLY A 609 55.27 32.52 -28.33
CA GLY A 609 55.82 31.19 -28.08
C GLY A 609 56.89 31.20 -27.00
N VAL A 610 56.61 30.55 -25.85
CA VAL A 610 57.64 30.26 -24.83
C VAL A 610 58.45 29.05 -25.28
N GLY A 611 59.55 29.31 -25.97
CA GLY A 611 60.52 28.27 -26.36
C GLY A 611 61.31 27.76 -25.16
N GLN A 612 61.24 26.46 -24.87
CA GLN A 612 62.23 25.81 -24.00
C GLN A 612 63.61 25.84 -24.68
N SER A 613 64.62 26.30 -23.96
CA SER A 613 66.03 26.11 -24.31
C SER A 613 66.69 25.14 -23.33
N ASN A 614 67.42 24.15 -23.87
CA ASN A 614 68.19 23.22 -23.05
C ASN A 614 69.47 23.88 -22.53
N ASN A 615 69.73 23.75 -21.22
CA ASN A 615 71.05 23.49 -20.64
C ASN A 615 70.90 22.99 -19.19
#